data_AF-A0A357XX90-F1
#
_entry.id   AF-A0A357XX90-F1
#
_cell.length_a   1.000
_cell.length_b   1.000
_cell.length_c   1.000
_cell.angle_alpha   90.00
_cell.angle_beta   90.00
_cell.angle_gamma   90.00
#
_symmetry.space_group_name_H-M   'P 1'
#
loop_
_entity.id
_entity.type
_entity.pdbx_description
1 polymer ?
#
loop_
_entity_poly.entity_id
_entity_poly.type
_entity_poly.pdbx_seq_one_letter_code
_entity_poly.pdbx_strand_id
1 'polypeptide(L)'
;MSMKSLVRDEVLKSSDVIVVKVGTNVLTDEDGMLNENRIAGLTADLYRMNAQGHRVILVSSGAVGAGMGRLGLKRRPTELPL
;
A
#
# COMPACT_ATOMS: atom_id res chain seq x y z
N MET A 1 -6.09 -23.47 11.23
CA MET A 1 -5.27 -22.84 10.17
C MET A 1 -5.48 -23.59 8.86
N SER A 2 -5.53 -22.90 7.72
CA SER A 2 -5.65 -23.53 6.40
C SER A 2 -4.25 -23.88 5.86
N MET A 3 -4.12 -24.95 5.08
CA MET A 3 -2.86 -25.28 4.38
C MET A 3 -2.29 -24.08 3.60
N LYS A 4 -3.16 -23.25 3.01
CA LYS A 4 -2.77 -22.02 2.31
C LYS A 4 -2.11 -20.97 3.21
N SER A 5 -2.46 -20.89 4.50
CA SER A 5 -1.81 -19.94 5.42
C SER A 5 -0.42 -20.42 5.81
N LEU A 6 -0.24 -21.73 6.02
CA LEU A 6 1.05 -22.32 6.37
C LEU A 6 2.11 -22.06 5.31
N VAL A 7 1.78 -22.32 4.03
CA VAL A 7 2.70 -22.06 2.91
C VAL A 7 3.04 -20.57 2.80
N ARG A 8 2.06 -19.68 3.01
CA ARG A 8 2.31 -18.23 2.97
C ARG A 8 3.28 -17.80 4.07
N ASP A 9 3.08 -18.28 5.29
CA ASP A 9 3.91 -17.91 6.44
C ASP A 9 5.34 -18.43 6.26
N GLU A 10 5.51 -19.63 5.71
CA GLU A 10 6.83 -20.21 5.40
C GLU A 10 7.57 -19.44 4.31
N VAL A 11 6.88 -19.09 3.22
CA VAL A 11 7.44 -18.25 2.15
C VAL A 11 7.87 -16.89 2.70
N LEU A 12 7.06 -16.25 3.54
CA LEU A 12 7.40 -14.95 4.13
C LEU A 12 8.62 -15.05 5.05
N LYS A 13 8.67 -16.06 5.92
CA LYS A 13 9.80 -16.27 6.84
C LYS A 13 11.11 -16.56 6.13
N SER A 14 11.08 -17.25 5.00
CA SER A 14 12.27 -17.64 4.23
C SER A 14 12.70 -16.58 3.21
N SER A 15 11.97 -15.48 3.06
CA SER A 15 12.26 -14.44 2.07
C SER A 15 13.15 -13.32 2.63
N ASP A 16 14.31 -13.10 2.01
CA ASP A 16 15.19 -11.97 2.37
C ASP A 16 14.66 -10.61 1.89
N VAL A 17 13.96 -10.60 0.76
CA VAL A 17 13.41 -9.39 0.13
C VAL A 17 11.91 -9.57 -0.06
N ILE A 18 11.13 -8.60 0.44
CA ILE A 18 9.68 -8.64 0.34
C ILE A 18 9.20 -7.36 -0.35
N VAL A 19 8.56 -7.53 -1.50
CA VAL A 19 7.91 -6.43 -2.22
C VAL A 19 6.44 -6.36 -1.80
N VAL A 20 6.07 -5.29 -1.10
CA VAL A 20 4.69 -5.05 -0.68
C VAL A 20 4.06 -4.07 -1.67
N LYS A 21 3.11 -4.57 -2.48
CA LYS A 21 2.33 -3.72 -3.38
C LYS A 21 1.04 -3.28 -2.70
N VAL A 22 0.77 -1.99 -2.76
CA VAL A 22 -0.41 -1.38 -2.13
C VAL A 22 -1.26 -0.67 -3.19
N GLY A 23 -2.55 -1.02 -3.26
CA GLY A 23 -3.51 -0.43 -4.19
C GLY A 23 -4.10 0.89 -3.69
N THR A 24 -4.67 1.69 -4.60
CA THR A 24 -5.29 2.99 -4.28
C THR A 24 -6.30 2.87 -3.15
N ASN A 25 -7.20 1.88 -3.18
CA ASN A 25 -8.26 1.72 -2.17
C ASN A 25 -7.74 1.40 -0.75
N VAL A 26 -6.48 0.98 -0.61
CA VAL A 26 -5.86 0.81 0.70
C VAL A 26 -5.38 2.16 1.25
N LEU A 27 -4.96 3.06 0.36
CA LEU A 27 -4.34 4.34 0.69
C LEU A 27 -5.34 5.49 0.70
N THR A 28 -6.48 5.36 0.03
CA THR A 28 -7.51 6.39 -0.05
C THR A 28 -8.79 5.98 0.69
N ASP A 29 -9.56 6.96 1.12
CA ASP A 29 -10.94 6.80 1.59
C ASP A 29 -11.94 6.86 0.42
N GLU A 30 -13.24 6.86 0.76
CA GLU A 30 -14.35 6.89 -0.20
C GLU A 30 -14.44 8.22 -0.95
N ASP A 31 -13.92 9.30 -0.37
CA ASP A 31 -13.86 10.63 -0.98
C ASP A 31 -12.61 10.82 -1.87
N GLY A 32 -11.76 9.78 -1.96
CA GLY A 32 -10.52 9.80 -2.73
C GLY A 32 -9.38 10.53 -2.03
N MET A 33 -9.56 10.95 -0.78
CA MET A 33 -8.51 11.54 0.04
C MET A 33 -7.60 10.45 0.61
N LEU A 34 -6.36 10.81 0.95
CA LEU A 34 -5.46 9.85 1.60
C LEU A 34 -5.98 9.52 3.01
N ASN A 35 -6.07 8.22 3.31
CA ASN A 35 -6.43 7.75 4.63
C ASN A 35 -5.18 7.61 5.50
N GLU A 36 -4.86 8.66 6.25
CA GLU A 36 -3.65 8.73 7.09
C GLU A 36 -3.56 7.60 8.11
N ASN A 37 -4.69 7.19 8.70
CA ASN A 37 -4.72 6.10 9.67
C ASN A 37 -4.31 4.75 9.04
N ARG A 38 -4.80 4.45 7.83
CA ARG A 38 -4.39 3.24 7.09
C ARG A 38 -2.92 3.30 6.70
N ILE A 39 -2.43 4.47 6.29
CA ILE A 39 -1.03 4.67 5.91
C ILE A 39 -0.11 4.49 7.13
N ALA A 40 -0.49 5.03 8.29
CA ALA A 40 0.26 4.87 9.53
C ALA A 40 0.33 3.39 9.96
N GLY A 41 -0.81 2.68 9.93
CA GLY A 41 -0.86 1.25 10.21
C GLY A 41 0.03 0.43 9.28
N LEU A 42 -0.08 0.66 7.96
CA LEU A 42 0.77 0.03 6.95
C LEU A 42 2.25 0.28 7.24
N THR A 43 2.63 1.53 7.52
CA THR A 43 4.03 1.89 7.77
C THR A 43 4.57 1.21 9.02
N ALA A 44 3.75 1.08 10.07
CA ALA A 44 4.12 0.33 11.27
C ALA A 44 4.33 -1.16 10.97
N ASP A 45 3.52 -1.77 10.12
CA ASP A 45 3.67 -3.17 9.72
C ASP A 45 4.93 -3.39 8.87
N LEU A 46 5.20 -2.52 7.89
CA LEU A 46 6.42 -2.55 7.09
C LEU A 46 7.67 -2.38 7.96
N TYR A 47 7.62 -1.51 8.96
CA TYR A 47 8.69 -1.33 9.92
C TYR A 47 8.94 -2.61 10.74
N ARG A 48 7.89 -3.28 11.22
CA ARG A 48 8.04 -4.55 11.96
C ARG A 48 8.72 -5.62 11.12
N MET A 49 8.37 -5.73 9.83
CA MET A 49 9.02 -6.66 8.91
C MET A 49 10.50 -6.30 8.69
N ASN A 50 10.81 -5.01 8.53
CA ASN A 50 12.19 -4.55 8.43
C ASN A 50 12.99 -4.88 9.71
N ALA A 51 12.42 -4.62 10.88
CA ALA A 51 13.04 -4.91 12.18
C ALA A 51 13.26 -6.42 12.42
N GLN A 52 12.53 -7.29 11.73
CA GLN A 52 12.73 -8.75 11.73
C GLN A 52 13.85 -9.21 10.78
N GLY A 53 14.52 -8.29 10.07
CA GLY A 53 15.64 -8.57 9.18
C GLY A 53 15.28 -8.64 7.70
N HIS A 54 14.01 -8.48 7.33
CA HIS A 54 13.60 -8.47 5.93
C HIS A 54 13.94 -7.15 5.25
N ARG A 55 14.38 -7.21 3.99
CA ARG A 55 14.48 -6.03 3.11
C ARG A 55 13.14 -5.76 2.47
N VAL A 56 12.46 -4.70 2.91
CA VAL A 56 11.11 -4.37 2.47
C VAL A 56 11.15 -3.32 1.37
N ILE A 57 10.47 -3.58 0.25
CA ILE A 57 10.26 -2.63 -0.86
C ILE A 57 8.77 -2.32 -0.96
N LEU A 58 8.39 -1.06 -0.85
CA LEU A 58 7.00 -0.62 -1.03
C LEU A 58 6.76 -0.19 -2.48
N VAL A 59 5.74 -0.78 -3.12
CA VAL A 59 5.22 -0.32 -4.42
C VAL A 59 3.81 0.24 -4.19
N SER A 60 3.71 1.56 -4.14
CA SER A 60 2.47 2.26 -3.84
C SER A 60 1.75 2.73 -5.10
N SER A 61 0.43 2.54 -5.13
CA SER A 61 -0.45 3.31 -6.01
C SER A 61 -0.86 4.62 -5.31
N GLY A 62 -2.01 5.19 -5.65
CA GLY A 62 -2.60 6.30 -4.89
C GLY A 62 -2.20 7.72 -5.31
N ALA A 63 -1.14 7.92 -6.10
CA ALA A 63 -0.72 9.26 -6.53
C ALA A 63 -1.85 10.07 -7.22
N VAL A 64 -2.59 9.43 -8.14
CA VAL A 64 -3.73 10.06 -8.82
C VAL A 64 -4.89 10.30 -7.86
N GLY A 65 -5.21 9.34 -6.98
CA GLY A 65 -6.29 9.49 -6.00
C GLY A 65 -6.01 10.66 -5.05
N ALA A 66 -4.81 10.68 -4.45
CA ALA A 66 -4.34 11.77 -3.61
C ALA A 66 -4.42 13.14 -4.31
N GLY A 67 -4.02 13.20 -5.58
CA GLY A 67 -4.13 14.41 -6.39
C GLY A 67 -5.58 14.83 -6.63
N MET A 68 -6.46 13.89 -6.99
CA MET A 68 -7.88 14.16 -7.21
C MET A 68 -8.54 14.75 -5.98
N GLY A 69 -8.34 14.14 -4.80
CA GLY A 69 -8.88 14.63 -3.54
C GLY A 69 -8.38 16.04 -3.21
N ARG A 70 -7.06 16.26 -3.30
CA ARG A 70 -6.44 17.59 -3.06
C ARG A 70 -6.92 18.68 -4.02
N LEU A 71 -7.26 18.31 -5.26
CA LEU A 71 -7.73 19.22 -6.30
C LEU A 71 -9.26 19.34 -6.35
N GLY A 72 -10.00 18.60 -5.50
CA GLY A 72 -11.47 18.57 -5.52
C GLY A 72 -12.06 17.98 -6.81
N LEU A 73 -11.30 17.14 -7.52
CA LEU A 73 -11.72 16.57 -8.79
C LEU A 73 -12.65 15.38 -8.57
N LYS A 74 -13.92 15.54 -8.95
CA LYS A 74 -14.93 14.48 -8.86
C LYS A 74 -14.73 13.33 -9.85
N ARG A 75 -13.94 13.54 -10.89
CA ARG A 75 -13.65 12.55 -11.93
C ARG A 75 -12.16 12.57 -12.25
N ARG A 76 -11.63 11.38 -12.51
CA ARG A 76 -10.23 11.22 -12.90
C ARG A 76 -9.98 11.90 -14.24
N PRO A 77 -8.97 12.78 -14.36
CA PRO A 77 -8.56 13.33 -15.65
C PRO A 77 -8.15 12.21 -16.62
N THR A 78 -8.61 12.32 -17.86
CA THR A 78 -8.28 11.37 -18.93
C THR A 78 -7.09 11.83 -19.77
N GLU A 79 -6.70 13.08 -19.65
CA GLU A 79 -5.64 13.72 -20.43
C GLU A 79 -4.72 14.52 -19.50
N LEU A 80 -3.46 14.68 -19.91
CA LEU A 80 -2.55 15.62 -19.28
C LEU A 80 -2.74 16.99 -19.96
N PRO A 81 -2.82 18.09 -19.20
CA PRO A 81 -2.84 19.42 -19.82
C PRO A 81 -1.54 19.61 -20.61
N LEU A 82 -1.70 20.01 -21.87
CA LEU A 82 -0.61 20.45 -22.76
C LEU A 82 -0.09 21.82 -22.32
#